data_AF-A0A9D5N843-F1
#
_entry.id   AF-A0A9D5N843-F1
#
_cell.length_a   1.000
_cell.length_b   1.000
_cell.length_c   1.000
_cell.angle_alpha   90.00
_cell.angle_beta   90.00
_cell.angle_gamma   90.00
#
_symmetry.space_group_name_H-M   'P 1'
#
loop_
_entity.id
_entity.type
_entity.pdbx_description
1 polymer ?
#
loop_
_entity_poly.entity_id
_entity_poly.type
_entity_poly.pdbx_seq_one_letter_code
_entity_poly.pdbx_strand_id
1 'polypeptide(L)'
;MDRETYLEKYDRSTHILGRAASAITLIMLVGAPFLIGFILGALPDLSAAAKGFLSVGIIWTVSSVVEFLVYTPMLGAGGGYLAFITGNLINMKIP
;
A
#
# COMPACT_ATOMS: atom_id res chain seq x y z
N MET A 1 27.03 -19.56 12.46
CA MET A 1 25.69 -18.96 12.55
C MET A 1 24.84 -19.70 11.53
N ASP A 2 23.81 -20.38 12.00
CA ASP A 2 23.05 -21.33 11.19
C ASP A 2 22.28 -20.64 10.07
N ARG A 3 22.20 -21.30 8.92
CA ARG A 3 21.53 -20.79 7.71
C ARG A 3 20.09 -20.36 7.98
N GLU A 4 19.39 -21.10 8.84
CA GLU A 4 18.02 -20.80 9.28
C GLU A 4 17.94 -19.46 10.01
N THR A 5 18.85 -19.21 10.97
CA THR A 5 18.88 -17.95 11.74
C THR A 5 19.22 -16.74 10.87
N TYR A 6 20.05 -16.90 9.84
CA TYR A 6 20.31 -15.85 8.86
C TYR A 6 19.05 -15.51 8.04
N LEU A 7 18.32 -16.52 7.56
CA LEU A 7 17.11 -16.34 6.76
C LEU A 7 16.00 -15.66 7.57
N GLU A 8 15.80 -16.08 8.82
CA GLU A 8 14.78 -15.50 9.70
C GLU A 8 15.07 -14.01 10.01
N LYS A 9 16.35 -13.66 10.21
CA LYS A 9 16.78 -12.27 10.43
C LYS A 9 16.64 -11.41 9.18
N TYR A 10 16.91 -11.99 8.01
CA TYR A 10 16.73 -11.33 6.71
C TYR A 10 15.26 -11.06 6.41
N ASP A 11 14.39 -12.04 6.63
CA ASP A 11 12.95 -11.93 6.40
C ASP A 11 12.31 -10.89 7.33
N ARG A 12 12.67 -10.92 8.62
CA ARG A 12 12.25 -9.91 9.60
C ARG A 12 12.68 -8.50 9.22
N SER A 13 13.91 -8.33 8.73
CA SER A 13 14.41 -7.02 8.29
C SER A 13 13.65 -6.53 7.06
N THR A 14 13.34 -7.43 6.12
CA THR A 14 12.57 -7.13 4.91
C THR A 14 11.15 -6.68 5.24
N HIS A 15 10.48 -7.35 6.18
CA HIS A 15 9.15 -6.94 6.64
C HIS A 15 9.15 -5.59 7.37
N ILE A 16 10.17 -5.29 8.17
CA ILE A 16 10.27 -3.99 8.86
C ILE A 16 10.44 -2.86 7.83
N LEU A 17 11.36 -3.02 6.88
CA LEU A 17 11.60 -2.03 5.82
C LEU A 17 10.37 -1.86 4.93
N GLY A 18 9.73 -2.96 4.53
CA GLY A 18 8.51 -2.95 3.72
C GLY A 18 7.37 -2.21 4.42
N ARG A 19 7.10 -2.52 5.69
CA ARG A 19 6.04 -1.85 6.47
C ARG A 19 6.33 -0.37 6.69
N ALA A 20 7.59 -0.01 6.99
CA ALA A 20 7.98 1.38 7.18
C ALA A 20 7.82 2.19 5.90
N ALA A 21 8.30 1.66 4.76
CA ALA A 21 8.14 2.30 3.46
C ALA A 21 6.66 2.46 3.08
N SER A 22 5.85 1.40 3.24
CA SER A 22 4.41 1.47 2.96
C SER A 22 3.70 2.52 3.82
N ALA A 23 4.03 2.59 5.12
CA ALA A 23 3.42 3.57 6.01
C ALA A 23 3.77 5.01 5.61
N ILE A 24 5.04 5.28 5.30
CA ILE A 24 5.50 6.61 4.85
C ILE A 24 4.79 7.02 3.55
N THR A 25 4.76 6.13 2.56
CA THR A 25 4.11 6.44 1.28
C THR A 25 2.60 6.66 1.45
N LEU A 26 1.92 5.87 2.28
CA LEU A 26 0.49 6.05 2.54
C LEU A 26 0.20 7.41 3.19
N ILE A 27 1.03 7.82 4.16
CA ILE A 27 0.92 9.15 4.78
C ILE A 27 1.13 10.25 3.75
N MET A 28 2.12 10.12 2.86
CA MET A 28 2.35 11.12 1.81
C MET A 28 1.22 11.17 0.79
N LEU A 29 0.72 10.01 0.36
CA LEU A 29 -0.35 9.91 -0.64
C LEU A 29 -1.66 10.51 -0.13
N VAL A 30 -2.02 10.22 1.12
CA VAL A 30 -3.21 10.79 1.76
C VAL A 30 -2.95 12.25 2.13
N GLY A 31 -1.78 12.58 2.66
CA GLY A 31 -1.43 13.93 3.11
C GLY A 31 -1.37 14.96 1.98
N ALA A 32 -0.97 14.58 0.77
CA ALA A 32 -0.87 15.48 -0.38
C ALA A 32 -2.19 16.22 -0.72
N PRO A 33 -3.33 15.54 -0.97
CA PRO A 33 -4.60 16.22 -1.25
C PRO A 33 -5.10 17.07 -0.08
N PHE A 34 -4.87 16.65 1.18
CA PHE A 34 -5.25 17.44 2.35
C PHE A 34 -4.38 18.70 2.53
N LEU A 35 -3.07 18.60 2.30
CA LEU A 35 -2.15 19.75 2.31
C LEU A 35 -2.50 20.75 1.21
N ILE A 36 -2.77 20.26 -0.01
CA ILE A 36 -3.17 21.10 -1.14
C ILE A 36 -4.52 21.79 -0.82
N GLY A 37 -5.50 21.05 -0.30
CA GLY A 37 -6.80 21.61 0.11
C GLY A 37 -6.69 22.65 1.24
N PHE A 38 -5.75 22.46 2.18
CA PHE A 38 -5.47 23.43 3.24
C PHE A 38 -4.82 24.71 2.71
N ILE A 39 -3.81 24.60 1.83
CA ILE A 39 -3.13 25.76 1.23
C ILE A 39 -4.07 26.57 0.34
N LEU A 40 -4.93 25.91 -0.44
CA LEU A 40 -5.88 26.58 -1.33
C LEU A 40 -7.13 27.12 -0.61
N GLY A 41 -7.30 26.83 0.69
CA GLY A 41 -8.51 27.21 1.44
C GLY A 41 -9.79 26.52 0.95
N ALA A 42 -9.66 25.55 0.05
CA ALA A 42 -10.75 24.77 -0.53
C ALA A 42 -10.70 23.35 0.05
N LEU A 43 -10.87 23.26 1.38
CA LEU A 43 -10.98 21.96 2.02
C LEU A 43 -12.20 21.24 1.44
N PRO A 44 -12.04 20.01 0.92
CA PRO A 44 -13.20 19.26 0.46
C PRO A 44 -14.14 19.04 1.65
N ASP A 45 -15.44 19.12 1.41
CA ASP A 45 -16.43 18.73 2.41
C ASP A 45 -16.12 17.30 2.84
N LEU A 46 -15.65 17.15 4.07
CA LEU A 46 -15.18 15.89 4.62
C LEU A 46 -16.31 14.85 4.66
N SER A 47 -17.57 15.30 4.81
CA SER A 47 -18.75 14.44 4.75
C SER A 47 -19.04 13.98 3.32
N ALA A 48 -18.85 14.84 2.30
CA ALA A 48 -19.02 14.45 0.91
C ALA A 48 -17.89 13.51 0.45
N ALA A 49 -16.64 13.81 0.84
CA ALA A 49 -15.48 12.97 0.58
C ALA A 49 -15.62 11.58 1.22
N ALA A 50 -16.08 11.51 2.48
CA ALA A 50 -16.32 10.25 3.17
C ALA A 50 -17.43 9.43 2.49
N LYS A 51 -18.53 10.06 2.05
CA LYS A 51 -19.60 9.36 1.32
C LYS A 51 -19.13 8.82 -0.03
N GLY A 52 -18.36 9.60 -0.79
CA GLY A 52 -17.75 9.15 -2.04
C GLY A 52 -16.77 8.00 -1.82
N PHE A 53 -15.92 8.11 -0.79
CA PHE A 53 -15.00 7.05 -0.40
C PHE A 53 -15.73 5.78 0.02
N LEU A 54 -16.84 5.87 0.76
CA LEU A 54 -17.59 4.69 1.20
C LEU A 54 -18.29 3.99 0.02
N SER A 55 -18.81 4.77 -0.94
CA SER A 55 -19.49 4.24 -2.12
C SER A 55 -18.56 3.45 -3.04
N VAL A 56 -17.31 3.89 -3.20
CA VAL A 56 -16.31 3.21 -4.05
C VAL A 56 -15.48 2.21 -3.24
N GLY A 57 -15.21 2.54 -1.97
CA GLY A 57 -14.28 1.86 -1.09
C GLY A 57 -14.68 0.44 -0.76
N ILE A 58 -15.98 0.10 -0.72
CA ILE A 58 -16.42 -1.28 -0.46
C ILE A 58 -15.97 -2.21 -1.59
N ILE A 59 -16.23 -1.83 -2.85
CA ILE A 59 -15.87 -2.64 -4.02
C ILE A 59 -14.35 -2.72 -4.14
N TRP A 60 -13.66 -1.59 -3.96
CA TRP A 60 -12.21 -1.53 -4.00
C TRP A 60 -11.54 -2.32 -2.89
N THR A 61 -12.07 -2.31 -1.67
CA THR A 61 -11.51 -3.10 -0.56
C THR A 61 -11.55 -4.59 -0.87
N VAL A 62 -12.67 -5.09 -1.39
CA VAL A 62 -12.79 -6.50 -1.79
C VAL A 62 -11.80 -6.83 -2.90
N SER A 63 -11.69 -5.98 -3.93
CA SER A 63 -10.73 -6.15 -5.01
C SER A 63 -9.28 -6.17 -4.51
N SER A 64 -8.90 -5.25 -3.62
CA SER A 64 -7.55 -5.17 -3.06
C SER A 64 -7.19 -6.40 -2.21
N VAL A 65 -8.13 -6.98 -1.47
CA VAL A 65 -7.87 -8.20 -0.70
C VAL A 65 -7.63 -9.40 -1.63
N VAL A 66 -8.45 -9.55 -2.67
CA VAL A 66 -8.28 -10.63 -3.66
C VAL A 66 -6.94 -10.47 -4.39
N GLU A 67 -6.62 -9.25 -4.80
CA GLU A 67 -5.36 -8.92 -5.47
C GLU A 67 -4.15 -9.23 -4.58
N PHE A 68 -4.21 -8.86 -3.30
CA PHE A 68 -3.16 -9.19 -2.33
C PHE A 68 -2.96 -10.70 -2.18
N LEU A 69 -4.04 -11.47 -2.05
CA LEU A 69 -3.96 -12.92 -1.87
C LEU A 69 -3.41 -13.65 -3.10
N VAL A 70 -3.73 -13.17 -4.30
CA VAL A 70 -3.25 -13.78 -5.56
C VAL A 70 -1.78 -13.44 -5.81
N TYR A 71 -1.35 -12.19 -5.60
CA TYR A 71 0.01 -11.76 -5.94
C TYR A 71 1.06 -12.02 -4.84
N THR A 72 0.68 -12.12 -3.57
CA THR A 72 1.61 -12.42 -2.47
C THR A 72 2.42 -13.73 -2.68
N PRO A 73 1.81 -14.89 -3.05
CA PRO A 73 2.58 -16.11 -3.31
C PRO A 73 3.47 -16.02 -4.55
N MET A 74 3.21 -15.08 -5.47
CA MET A 74 3.96 -14.92 -6.71
C MET A 74 5.14 -13.95 -6.59
N LEU A 75 5.03 -12.94 -5.72
CA LEU A 75 6.03 -11.87 -5.55
C LEU A 75 6.90 -12.00 -4.29
N GLY A 76 6.46 -12.80 -3.31
CA GLY A 76 7.10 -12.87 -2.01
C GLY A 76 7.00 -11.56 -1.21
N ALA A 77 7.60 -11.53 -0.01
CA ALA A 77 7.49 -10.40 0.91
C ALA A 77 8.07 -9.09 0.34
N GLY A 78 9.26 -9.14 -0.27
CA GLY A 78 9.93 -7.95 -0.81
C GLY A 78 9.25 -7.36 -2.06
N GLY A 79 8.83 -8.22 -2.99
CA GLY A 79 8.15 -7.81 -4.22
C GLY A 79 6.73 -7.31 -3.95
N GLY A 80 6.03 -7.92 -2.99
CA GLY A 80 4.69 -7.49 -2.57
C GLY A 80 4.68 -6.05 -2.05
N TYR A 81 5.51 -5.71 -1.06
CA TYR A 81 5.52 -4.35 -0.51
C TYR A 81 5.80 -3.29 -1.59
N LEU A 82 6.78 -3.52 -2.47
CA LEU A 82 7.12 -2.54 -3.50
C LEU A 82 6.03 -2.41 -4.58
N ALA A 83 5.47 -3.52 -5.03
CA ALA A 83 4.47 -3.53 -6.10
C ALA A 83 3.12 -2.97 -5.62
N PHE A 84 2.72 -3.23 -4.36
CA PHE A 84 1.52 -2.62 -3.76
C PHE A 84 1.69 -1.12 -3.46
N ILE A 85 2.89 -0.66 -3.09
CA ILE A 85 3.15 0.78 -2.89
C ILE A 85 3.04 1.56 -4.21
N THR A 86 3.55 0.99 -5.30
CA THR A 86 3.58 1.66 -6.61
C THR A 86 2.29 1.53 -7.40
N GLY A 87 1.41 0.57 -7.04
CA GLY A 87 0.12 0.35 -7.71
C GLY A 87 0.25 -0.08 -9.18
N ASN A 88 1.44 -0.50 -9.61
CA ASN A 88 1.76 -0.76 -11.01
C ASN A 88 1.96 -2.26 -11.32
N LEU A 89 1.15 -3.10 -10.67
CA LEU A 89 1.22 -4.56 -10.79
C LEU A 89 1.00 -5.02 -12.24
N ILE A 90 0.04 -4.41 -12.94
CA ILE A 90 -0.35 -4.75 -14.32
C ILE A 90 0.79 -4.50 -15.33
N ASN A 91 1.62 -3.50 -15.10
CA ASN A 91 2.72 -3.12 -16.01
C ASN A 91 4.04 -3.83 -15.66
N MET A 92 4.13 -4.51 -14.50
CA MET A 92 5.32 -5.27 -14.09
C MET A 92 5.42 -6.67 -14.73
N LYS A 93 4.53 -7.05 -15.66
CA LYS A 93 4.52 -8.38 -16.33
C LYS A 93 4.61 -9.54 -15.33
N ILE A 94 3.94 -9.38 -14.19
CA ILE A 94 3.82 -10.44 -13.20
C ILE A 94 2.68 -11.35 -13.70
N PRO A 95 2.92 -12.65 -13.95
CA PRO A 95 1.91 -13.54 -14.50
C PRO A 95 0.68 -13.69 -13.59
#